data_AF-A0A5C9A8A0-F1
#
_entry.id   AF-A0A5C9A8A0-F1
#
_cell.length_a   1.000
_cell.length_b   1.000
_cell.length_c   1.000
_cell.angle_alpha   90.00
_cell.angle_beta   90.00
_cell.angle_gamma   90.00
#
_symmetry.space_group_name_H-M   'P 1'
#
loop_
_entity.id
_entity.type
_entity.pdbx_description
1 polymer ?
#
loop_
_entity_poly.entity_id
_entity_poly.type
_entity_poly.pdbx_seq_one_letter_code
_entity_poly.pdbx_strand_id
1 'polypeptide(L)'
;MKTSRLPIAIQQAVMRRLREKLAQANLKLGRNYPEPKLSYTQRGTSAGTAWLESYEIRLNPVLLLENSEAFIEEVVPHELAHLLVWKHFGRVAPHGKEWKWMMENVLGVPARRTHQFELQSVRRNT
;
A
#
# COMPACT_ATOMS: atom_id res chain seq x y z
N MET A 1 -16.39 17.02 10.42
CA MET A 1 -16.61 15.94 9.42
C MET A 1 -16.66 14.62 10.16
N LYS A 2 -17.76 13.86 10.06
CA LYS A 2 -17.84 12.51 10.62
C LYS A 2 -16.78 11.66 9.91
N THR A 3 -15.84 11.10 10.65
CA THR A 3 -14.98 10.02 10.13
C THR A 3 -15.91 8.87 9.77
N SER A 4 -16.26 8.73 8.49
CA SER A 4 -16.97 7.56 8.00
C SER A 4 -16.15 6.34 8.42
N ARG A 5 -16.70 5.54 9.34
CA ARG A 5 -16.04 4.31 9.79
C ARG A 5 -15.94 3.39 8.59
N LEU A 6 -14.72 2.98 8.24
CA LEU A 6 -14.51 1.99 7.20
C LEU A 6 -15.27 0.70 7.56
N PRO A 7 -16.08 0.13 6.65
CA PRO A 7 -16.69 -1.18 6.86
C PRO A 7 -15.65 -2.21 7.27
N ILE A 8 -16.00 -3.06 8.23
CA ILE A 8 -15.09 -4.11 8.74
C ILE A 8 -14.62 -5.02 7.60
N ALA A 9 -15.51 -5.34 6.65
CA ALA A 9 -15.18 -6.14 5.47
C ALA A 9 -14.03 -5.54 4.65
N ILE A 10 -14.00 -4.21 4.47
CA ILE A 10 -12.91 -3.52 3.75
C ILE A 10 -11.61 -3.57 4.56
N GLN A 11 -11.67 -3.35 5.87
CA GLN A 11 -10.49 -3.45 6.73
C GLN A 11 -9.88 -4.86 6.70
N GLN A 12 -10.73 -5.89 6.77
CA GLN A 12 -10.31 -7.29 6.68
C GLN A 12 -9.72 -7.61 5.30
N ALA A 13 -10.31 -7.11 4.22
CA ALA A 13 -9.78 -7.32 2.87
C ALA A 13 -8.40 -6.67 2.67
N VAL A 14 -8.20 -5.44 3.18
CA VAL A 14 -6.89 -4.78 3.20
C VAL A 14 -5.86 -5.60 3.98
N MET A 15 -6.19 -6.01 5.21
CA MET A 15 -5.28 -6.79 6.05
C MET A 15 -4.94 -8.15 5.45
N ARG A 16 -5.93 -8.83 4.84
CA ARG A 16 -5.72 -10.09 4.13
C ARG A 16 -4.73 -9.90 2.99
N ARG A 17 -4.95 -8.90 2.13
CA ARG A 17 -4.07 -8.62 1.00
C ARG A 17 -2.64 -8.27 1.42
N LEU A 18 -2.50 -7.46 2.47
CA LEU A 18 -1.21 -7.12 3.06
C LEU A 18 -0.46 -8.38 3.50
N ARG A 19 -1.12 -9.26 4.26
CA ARG A 19 -0.55 -10.50 4.79
C ARG A 19 -0.20 -11.50 3.70
N GLU A 20 -1.07 -11.66 2.70
CA GLU A 20 -0.80 -12.51 1.54
C GLU A 20 0.48 -12.09 0.82
N LYS A 21 0.63 -10.79 0.54
CA LYS A 21 1.80 -10.26 -0.18
C LYS A 21 3.07 -10.27 0.67
N LEU A 22 2.94 -10.02 1.98
CA LEU A 22 4.05 -10.18 2.92
C LEU A 22 4.52 -11.64 3.00
N ALA A 23 3.60 -12.59 3.12
CA ALA A 23 3.91 -14.01 3.14
C ALA A 23 4.57 -14.47 1.83
N GLN A 24 4.06 -14.00 0.68
CA GLN A 24 4.66 -14.24 -0.62
C GLN A 24 6.11 -13.71 -0.70
N ALA A 25 6.36 -12.50 -0.20
CA ALA A 25 7.70 -11.93 -0.15
C ALA A 25 8.63 -12.71 0.78
N ASN A 26 8.16 -13.09 1.96
CA ASN A 26 8.89 -13.90 2.92
C ASN A 26 9.32 -15.24 2.32
N LEU A 27 8.38 -15.93 1.66
CA LEU A 27 8.63 -17.19 0.97
C LEU A 27 9.66 -17.04 -0.15
N LYS A 28 9.46 -16.09 -1.07
CA LYS A 28 10.35 -15.90 -2.22
C LYS A 28 11.75 -15.43 -1.84
N LEU A 29 11.88 -14.66 -0.77
CA LEU A 29 13.16 -14.08 -0.34
C LEU A 29 13.85 -14.89 0.76
N GLY A 30 13.24 -15.99 1.23
CA GLY A 30 13.77 -16.79 2.33
C GLY A 30 13.98 -15.97 3.61
N ARG A 31 13.08 -15.02 3.89
CA ARG A 31 13.18 -14.06 4.99
C ARG A 31 11.89 -14.01 5.79
N ASN A 32 11.95 -13.37 6.96
CA ASN A 32 10.79 -13.13 7.81
C ASN A 32 10.68 -11.64 8.13
N TYR A 33 10.11 -10.87 7.20
CA TYR A 33 9.80 -9.46 7.44
C TYR A 33 8.61 -9.33 8.40
N PRO A 34 8.64 -8.34 9.32
CA PRO A 34 7.52 -8.10 10.22
C PRO A 34 6.30 -7.60 9.46
N GLU A 35 5.12 -7.75 10.07
CA GLU A 35 3.88 -7.12 9.61
C GLU A 35 3.94 -5.60 9.85
N PRO A 36 3.75 -4.76 8.82
CA PRO A 36 3.79 -3.32 9.00
C PRO A 36 2.54 -2.83 9.72
N LYS A 37 2.71 -1.74 10.47
CA LYS A 37 1.56 -1.03 11.05
C LYS A 37 0.69 -0.49 9.92
N LEU A 38 -0.62 -0.62 10.05
CA LEU A 38 -1.58 -0.07 9.09
C LEU A 38 -2.43 1.01 9.75
N SER A 39 -2.59 2.15 9.11
CA SER A 39 -3.49 3.22 9.56
C SER A 39 -4.26 3.88 8.42
N TYR A 40 -5.43 4.41 8.72
CA TYR A 40 -6.35 5.01 7.73
C TYR A 40 -6.39 6.54 7.88
N THR A 41 -5.21 7.16 7.93
CA THR A 41 -5.05 8.59 8.26
C THR A 41 -4.53 9.42 7.08
N GLN A 42 -4.26 8.82 5.92
CA GLN A 42 -3.80 9.56 4.75
C GLN A 42 -4.93 10.47 4.24
N ARG A 43 -4.57 11.69 3.85
CA ARG A 43 -5.49 12.72 3.35
C ARG A 43 -4.99 13.28 2.02
N GLY A 44 -5.82 14.12 1.40
CA GLY A 44 -5.52 14.72 0.09
C GLY A 44 -5.68 13.72 -1.04
N THR A 45 -4.93 13.93 -2.12
CA THR A 45 -5.04 13.17 -3.37
C THR A 45 -4.18 11.91 -3.41
N SER A 46 -3.30 11.70 -2.43
CA SER A 46 -2.50 10.47 -2.33
C SER A 46 -3.35 9.32 -1.80
N ALA A 47 -3.29 8.16 -2.48
CA ALA A 47 -3.97 6.95 -2.08
C ALA A 47 -3.32 6.28 -0.86
N GLY A 48 -2.00 6.14 -0.86
CA GLY A 48 -1.23 5.56 0.23
C GLY A 48 0.12 6.27 0.42
N THR A 49 0.73 6.06 1.59
CA THR A 49 2.14 6.38 1.84
C THR A 49 2.79 5.32 2.73
N ALA A 50 4.04 4.98 2.42
CA ALA A 50 4.90 4.14 3.24
C ALA A 50 5.87 5.00 4.09
N TRP A 51 5.84 4.78 5.39
CA TRP A 51 6.70 5.44 6.37
C TRP A 51 7.77 4.44 6.81
N LEU A 52 8.96 4.58 6.22
CA LEU A 52 10.02 3.57 6.29
C LEU A 52 10.48 3.31 7.73
N GLU A 53 10.86 4.37 8.45
CA GLU A 53 11.44 4.27 9.80
C GLU A 53 10.47 3.66 10.82
N SER A 54 9.22 4.09 10.81
CA SER A 54 8.16 3.55 11.67
C SER A 54 7.55 2.26 11.15
N TYR A 55 7.97 1.81 9.97
CA TYR A 55 7.46 0.63 9.27
C TYR A 55 5.92 0.60 9.22
N GLU A 56 5.35 1.71 8.73
CA GLU A 56 3.90 1.97 8.71
C GLU A 56 3.41 2.25 7.28
N ILE A 57 2.24 1.72 6.95
CA ILE A 57 1.47 2.06 5.75
C ILE A 57 0.28 2.91 6.17
N ARG A 58 0.14 4.10 5.57
CA ARG A 58 -1.00 4.99 5.76
C ARG A 58 -1.85 5.01 4.50
N LEU A 59 -3.14 4.68 4.64
CA LEU A 59 -4.08 4.59 3.53
C LEU A 59 -5.14 5.69 3.61
N ASN A 60 -5.61 6.15 2.45
CA ASN A 60 -6.65 7.15 2.34
C ASN A 60 -8.02 6.48 2.39
N PRO A 61 -8.79 6.63 3.49
CA PRO A 61 -10.05 5.91 3.66
C PRO A 61 -11.12 6.32 2.64
N VAL A 62 -11.07 7.55 2.12
CA VAL A 62 -12.05 8.04 1.12
C VAL A 62 -11.80 7.34 -0.22
N LEU A 63 -10.56 7.39 -0.72
CA LEU A 63 -10.19 6.74 -1.98
C LEU A 63 -10.33 5.21 -1.91
N LEU A 64 -10.04 4.62 -0.75
CA LEU A 64 -10.27 3.19 -0.51
C LEU A 64 -11.75 2.82 -0.60
N LEU A 65 -12.67 3.63 -0.05
CA LEU A 65 -14.10 3.34 -0.15
C LEU A 65 -14.61 3.47 -1.59
N GLU A 66 -14.13 4.47 -2.31
CA GLU A 66 -14.57 4.76 -3.67
C GLU A 66 -14.03 3.75 -4.69
N ASN A 67 -12.89 3.12 -4.41
CA ASN A 67 -12.17 2.28 -5.36
C ASN A 67 -11.68 0.97 -4.72
N SER A 68 -12.50 0.36 -3.83
CA SER A 68 -12.05 -0.69 -2.90
C SER A 68 -11.24 -1.81 -3.52
N GLU A 69 -11.71 -2.44 -4.60
CA GLU A 69 -11.03 -3.57 -5.23
C GLU A 69 -9.66 -3.16 -5.80
N ALA A 70 -9.65 -2.17 -6.71
CA ALA A 70 -8.41 -1.68 -7.32
C ALA A 70 -7.43 -1.11 -6.30
N PHE A 71 -7.92 -0.42 -5.27
CA PHE A 71 -7.11 0.11 -4.18
C PHE A 71 -6.44 -1.03 -3.40
N ILE A 72 -7.19 -2.05 -3.01
CA ILE A 72 -6.66 -3.19 -2.25
C ILE A 72 -5.63 -3.95 -3.11
N GLU A 73 -5.96 -4.23 -4.37
CA GLU A 73 -5.12 -5.05 -5.23
C GLU A 73 -3.84 -4.34 -5.67
N GLU A 74 -3.84 -3.02 -5.78
CA GLU A 74 -2.72 -2.24 -6.31
C GLU A 74 -1.99 -1.38 -5.26
N VAL A 75 -2.69 -0.61 -4.42
CA VAL A 75 -2.07 0.35 -3.47
C VAL A 75 -1.45 -0.35 -2.27
N VAL A 76 -2.14 -1.33 -1.69
CA VAL A 76 -1.61 -2.08 -0.54
C VAL A 76 -0.26 -2.74 -0.86
N PRO A 77 -0.11 -3.52 -1.95
CA PRO A 77 1.19 -4.06 -2.32
C PRO A 77 2.20 -3.00 -2.75
N HIS A 78 1.76 -1.88 -3.34
CA HIS A 78 2.64 -0.76 -3.69
C HIS A 78 3.35 -0.19 -2.46
N GLU A 79 2.60 0.14 -1.42
CA GLU A 79 3.17 0.70 -0.18
C GLU A 79 3.99 -0.34 0.58
N LEU A 80 3.54 -1.60 0.59
CA LEU A 80 4.33 -2.70 1.14
C LEU A 80 5.68 -2.84 0.43
N ALA A 81 5.72 -2.72 -0.90
CA ALA A 81 6.96 -2.82 -1.68
C ALA A 81 7.98 -1.76 -1.26
N HIS A 82 7.58 -0.53 -0.95
CA HIS A 82 8.51 0.49 -0.43
C HIS A 82 9.16 0.07 0.88
N LEU A 83 8.37 -0.47 1.81
CA LEU A 83 8.87 -0.96 3.10
C LEU A 83 9.83 -2.15 2.92
N LEU A 84 9.45 -3.11 2.08
CA LEU A 84 10.27 -4.30 1.81
C LEU A 84 11.58 -3.94 1.10
N VAL A 85 11.53 -3.03 0.12
CA VAL A 85 12.72 -2.53 -0.58
C VAL A 85 13.67 -1.88 0.40
N TRP A 86 13.15 -1.03 1.30
CA TRP A 86 13.98 -0.40 2.32
C TRP A 86 14.62 -1.42 3.27
N LYS A 87 13.87 -2.44 3.72
CA LYS A 87 14.43 -3.51 4.57
C LYS A 87 15.43 -4.41 3.85
N HIS A 88 15.28 -4.59 2.54
CA HIS A 88 16.11 -5.52 1.78
C HIS A 88 17.38 -4.86 1.22
N PHE A 89 17.25 -3.64 0.68
CA PHE A 89 18.31 -2.93 -0.05
C PHE A 89 18.80 -1.67 0.67
N GLY A 90 18.10 -1.20 1.72
CA GLY A 90 18.40 0.08 2.35
C GLY A 90 17.87 1.27 1.54
N ARG A 91 18.57 2.40 1.61
CA ARG A 91 18.14 3.65 0.96
C ARG A 91 18.42 3.58 -0.55
N VAL A 92 17.37 3.47 -1.34
CA VAL A 92 17.40 3.49 -2.81
C VAL A 92 16.38 4.49 -3.37
N ALA A 93 16.43 4.76 -4.67
CA ALA A 93 15.46 5.64 -5.32
C ALA A 93 14.03 5.04 -5.25
N PRO A 94 13.01 5.84 -4.90
CA PRO A 94 11.63 5.38 -4.93
C PRO A 94 11.24 5.00 -6.36
N HIS A 95 10.53 3.87 -6.50
CA HIS A 95 10.12 3.32 -7.80
C HIS A 95 11.28 3.02 -8.77
N GLY A 96 12.51 2.86 -8.24
CA GLY A 96 13.71 2.45 -8.97
C GLY A 96 13.67 0.97 -9.39
N LYS A 97 14.81 0.45 -9.88
CA LYS A 97 14.92 -0.93 -10.37
C LYS A 97 14.61 -1.96 -9.26
N GLU A 98 15.03 -1.70 -8.03
CA GLU A 98 14.78 -2.55 -6.86
C GLU A 98 13.30 -2.62 -6.54
N TRP A 99 12.61 -1.49 -6.62
CA TRP A 99 11.17 -1.43 -6.38
C TRP A 99 10.36 -2.12 -7.48
N LYS A 100 10.71 -1.89 -8.75
CA LYS A 100 10.09 -2.62 -9.87
C LYS A 100 10.28 -4.12 -9.74
N TRP A 101 11.50 -4.55 -9.40
CA TRP A 101 11.80 -5.95 -9.13
C TRP A 101 10.97 -6.50 -7.97
N MET A 102 10.87 -5.77 -6.85
CA MET A 102 10.04 -6.15 -5.71
C MET A 102 8.57 -6.30 -6.12
N MET A 103 8.02 -5.35 -6.86
CA MET A 103 6.64 -5.40 -7.34
C MET A 103 6.39 -6.61 -8.24
N GLU A 104 7.18 -6.76 -9.30
CA GLU A 104 6.88 -7.70 -10.38
C GLU A 104 7.37 -9.12 -10.07
N ASN A 105 8.60 -9.25 -9.56
CA ASN A 105 9.25 -10.54 -9.38
C ASN A 105 8.98 -11.14 -8.00
N VAL A 106 8.84 -10.28 -6.98
CA VAL A 106 8.56 -10.75 -5.61
C VAL A 106 7.05 -10.75 -5.34
N LEU A 107 6.37 -9.61 -5.47
CA LEU A 107 4.95 -9.47 -5.14
C LEU A 107 4.00 -9.91 -6.26
N GLY A 108 4.48 -10.04 -7.49
CA GLY A 108 3.66 -10.44 -8.64
C GLY A 108 2.57 -9.42 -8.98
N VAL A 109 2.82 -8.13 -8.74
CA VAL A 109 1.92 -7.01 -9.04
C VAL A 109 2.62 -6.10 -10.04
N PRO A 110 1.95 -5.63 -11.11
CA PRO A 110 2.55 -4.71 -12.07
C PRO A 110 3.10 -3.45 -11.40
N ALA A 111 4.30 -3.00 -11.79
CA ALA A 111 4.97 -1.85 -11.21
C ALA A 111 4.39 -0.49 -11.72
N ARG A 112 3.10 -0.24 -11.44
CA ARG A 112 2.41 1.00 -11.79
C ARG A 112 2.67 2.08 -10.74
N ARG A 113 3.09 3.27 -11.19
CA ARG A 113 3.39 4.43 -10.31
C ARG A 113 2.17 5.28 -10.00
N THR A 114 1.27 5.42 -10.96
CA THR A 114 0.10 6.30 -10.89
C THR A 114 -1.17 5.48 -10.92
N HIS A 115 -1.85 5.41 -9.78
CA HIS A 115 -3.24 4.98 -9.72
C HIS A 115 -4.09 6.23 -9.93
N GLN A 116 -4.65 6.39 -11.13
CA GLN A 116 -5.60 7.45 -11.40
C GLN A 116 -6.97 7.02 -10.89
N PHE A 117 -7.11 6.92 -9.56
CA PHE A 117 -8.42 6.77 -8.94
C PHE A 117 -9.25 8.00 -9.30
N GLU A 118 -10.52 7.81 -9.61
CA GLU A 118 -11.41 8.92 -9.92
C GLU A 118 -11.43 9.89 -8.73
N LEU A 119 -10.81 11.06 -8.89
CA LEU A 119 -10.70 12.07 -7.83
C LEU A 119 -12.01 12.86 -7.64
N GLN A 120 -13.16 12.32 -8.06
CA GLN A 120 -14.43 13.06 -8.09
C GLN A 120 -14.79 13.64 -6.71
N SER A 121 -14.50 12.91 -5.63
CA SER A 121 -14.86 13.33 -4.27
C SER A 121 -13.78 14.13 -3.55
N VAL A 122 -12.50 13.90 -3.85
CA VAL A 122 -11.38 14.56 -3.14
C VAL A 122 -11.23 16.02 -3.56
N ARG A 123 -11.73 16.40 -4.74
CA ARG A 123 -11.66 17.78 -5.25
C ARG A 123 -12.70 18.75 -4.68
N ARG A 124 -13.69 18.30 -3.90
CA ARG A 124 -14.80 19.16 -3.46
C ARG A 124 -14.57 19.97 -2.17
N ASN A 125 -13.42 19.85 -1.51
CA ASN A 125 -13.13 20.59 -0.27
C ASN A 125 -11.76 21.31 -0.32
N THR A 126 -11.59 22.20 -1.29
CA THR A 126 -10.63 23.31 -1.23
C THR A 126 -11.38 24.62 -1.35
#